data_AF-A0A147B7B8-F1
#
_entry.id   AF-A0A147B7B8-F1
#
_cell.length_a   1.000
_cell.length_b   1.000
_cell.length_c   1.000
_cell.angle_alpha   90.00
_cell.angle_beta   90.00
_cell.angle_gamma   90.00
#
_symmetry.space_group_name_H-M   'P 1'
#
loop_
_entity.id
_entity.type
_entity.pdbx_description
1 polymer ?
#
loop_
_entity_poly.entity_id
_entity_poly.type
_entity_poly.pdbx_seq_one_letter_code
_entity_poly.pdbx_strand_id
1 'polypeptide(L)'
;TSNRKALADVVELQGNANHKLENLQKSLEESSENVRRLLNLSDRAFFHIKDIDPEKEEIIGIYLSDKFVLSGYTAQLYAKFDRHGGIVYIGIYMRICLSPNDSLLKWPFLLPYKLVLVHPTDEKKM
;
A
#
# COMPACT_ATOMS: atom_id res chain seq x y z
N THR A 1 -53.04 -21.69 -0.34
CA THR A 1 -52.39 -21.26 0.93
C THR A 1 -50.91 -21.58 0.97
N SER A 2 -50.43 -22.72 0.46
CA SER A 2 -49.01 -23.12 0.49
C SER A 2 -48.02 -22.18 -0.24
N ASN A 3 -48.33 -21.76 -1.48
CA ASN A 3 -47.40 -20.92 -2.27
C ASN A 3 -47.17 -19.50 -1.72
N ARG A 4 -48.16 -18.92 -1.00
CA ARG A 4 -47.98 -17.60 -0.38
C ARG A 4 -47.00 -17.64 0.79
N LYS A 5 -46.99 -18.74 1.55
CA LYS A 5 -46.06 -18.93 2.66
C LYS A 5 -44.63 -19.10 2.15
N ALA A 6 -44.45 -19.97 1.15
CA ALA A 6 -43.14 -20.16 0.52
C ALA A 6 -42.57 -18.85 -0.08
N LEU A 7 -43.42 -18.01 -0.68
CA LEU A 7 -42.98 -16.71 -1.19
C LEU A 7 -42.56 -15.74 -0.08
N ALA A 8 -43.28 -15.73 1.04
CA ALA A 8 -42.92 -14.92 2.21
C ALA A 8 -41.58 -15.37 2.82
N ASP A 9 -41.39 -16.69 2.97
CA ASP A 9 -40.15 -17.28 3.49
C ASP A 9 -38.94 -16.92 2.59
N VAL A 10 -39.12 -16.93 1.26
CA VAL A 10 -38.05 -16.53 0.31
C VAL A 10 -37.70 -15.05 0.43
N VAL A 11 -38.71 -14.17 0.58
CA VAL A 11 -38.49 -12.73 0.75
C VAL A 11 -37.76 -12.43 2.07
N GLU A 12 -38.12 -13.12 3.14
CA GLU A 12 -37.47 -12.99 4.44
C GLU A 12 -36.00 -13.47 4.39
N LEU A 13 -35.74 -14.62 3.75
CA LEU A 13 -34.39 -15.13 3.54
C LEU A 13 -33.53 -14.15 2.73
N GLN A 14 -34.10 -13.53 1.70
CA GLN A 14 -33.40 -12.55 0.88
C GLN A 14 -33.10 -11.26 1.66
N GLY A 15 -34.03 -10.78 2.49
CA GLY A 15 -33.79 -9.66 3.40
C GLY A 15 -32.66 -9.95 4.39
N ASN A 16 -32.66 -11.13 5.00
CA ASN A 16 -31.61 -11.55 5.92
C ASN A 16 -30.24 -11.69 5.25
N ALA A 17 -30.20 -12.18 4.00
CA ALA A 17 -28.97 -12.29 3.23
C ALA A 17 -28.39 -10.90 2.91
N ASN A 18 -29.23 -9.95 2.47
CA ASN A 18 -28.81 -8.59 2.17
C ASN A 18 -28.27 -7.87 3.41
N HIS A 19 -28.96 -7.98 4.54
CA HIS A 19 -28.50 -7.40 5.80
C HIS A 19 -27.15 -7.99 6.25
N LYS A 20 -26.92 -9.29 6.08
CA LYS A 20 -25.61 -9.90 6.36
C LYS A 20 -24.52 -9.36 5.43
N LEU A 21 -24.82 -9.16 4.15
CA LEU A 21 -23.85 -8.63 3.18
C LEU A 21 -23.42 -7.20 3.54
N GLU A 22 -24.37 -6.33 3.89
CA GLU A 22 -24.08 -4.96 4.31
C GLU A 22 -23.18 -4.92 5.57
N ASN A 23 -23.45 -5.80 6.54
CA ASN A 23 -22.61 -5.91 7.74
C ASN A 23 -21.19 -6.38 7.42
N LEU A 24 -21.03 -7.34 6.50
CA LEU A 24 -19.70 -7.80 6.07
C LEU A 24 -18.93 -6.70 5.34
N GLN A 25 -19.60 -5.93 4.47
CA GLN A 25 -18.99 -4.79 3.79
C GLN A 25 -18.50 -3.74 4.79
N LYS A 26 -19.34 -3.39 5.78
CA LYS A 26 -18.97 -2.45 6.82
C LYS A 26 -17.77 -2.93 7.63
N SER A 27 -17.77 -4.20 8.04
CA SER A 27 -16.67 -4.79 8.81
C SER A 27 -15.36 -4.85 8.01
N LEU A 28 -15.44 -5.13 6.70
CA LEU A 28 -14.28 -5.11 5.82
C LEU A 28 -13.69 -3.69 5.70
N GLU A 29 -14.54 -2.68 5.54
CA GLU A 29 -14.09 -1.29 5.45
C GLU A 29 -13.44 -0.83 6.76
N GLU A 30 -14.06 -1.13 7.90
CA GLU A 30 -13.48 -0.84 9.23
C GLU A 30 -12.13 -1.54 9.43
N SER A 31 -12.01 -2.80 9.00
CA SER A 31 -10.74 -3.54 9.06
C SER A 31 -9.67 -2.92 8.16
N SER A 32 -10.03 -2.55 6.93
CA SER A 32 -9.15 -1.85 5.99
C SER A 32 -8.64 -0.52 6.55
N GLU A 33 -9.53 0.27 7.15
CA GLU A 33 -9.21 1.54 7.79
C GLU A 33 -8.27 1.34 8.99
N ASN A 34 -8.52 0.31 9.81
CA ASN A 34 -7.65 -0.05 10.94
C ASN A 34 -6.25 -0.49 10.47
N VAL A 35 -6.15 -1.30 9.41
CA VAL A 35 -4.87 -1.70 8.81
C VAL A 35 -4.11 -0.47 8.30
N ARG A 36 -4.79 0.46 7.62
CA ARG A 36 -4.18 1.74 7.20
C ARG A 36 -3.65 2.54 8.39
N ARG A 37 -4.42 2.65 9.47
CA ARG A 37 -3.99 3.34 10.70
C ARG A 37 -2.77 2.67 11.33
N LEU A 38 -2.73 1.35 11.40
CA LEU A 38 -1.58 0.60 11.92
C LEU A 38 -0.34 0.80 11.04
N LEU A 39 -0.48 0.83 9.72
CA LEU A 39 0.61 1.15 8.80
C LEU A 39 1.14 2.58 9.02
N ASN A 40 0.26 3.54 9.34
CA ASN A 40 0.66 4.92 9.66
C ASN A 40 1.37 5.07 11.02
N LEU A 41 1.32 4.06 11.89
CA LEU A 41 2.07 4.01 13.15
C LEU A 41 3.44 3.32 13.01
N SER A 42 3.71 2.72 11.86
CA SER A 42 4.96 2.01 11.60
C SER A 42 6.05 2.98 11.16
N ASP A 43 7.22 2.92 11.80
CA ASP A 43 8.45 3.59 11.34
C ASP A 43 9.09 2.88 10.12
N ARG A 44 8.34 1.99 9.47
CA ARG A 44 8.77 1.19 8.31
C ARG A 44 7.77 1.30 7.18
N ALA A 45 8.29 1.48 5.98
CA ALA A 45 7.52 1.43 4.74
C ALA A 45 8.09 0.35 3.82
N PHE A 46 7.21 -0.28 3.05
CA PHE A 46 7.56 -1.31 2.07
C PHE A 46 7.04 -0.89 0.71
N PHE A 47 7.85 -1.10 -0.31
CA PHE A 47 7.47 -0.82 -1.70
C PHE A 47 7.79 -2.06 -2.54
N HIS A 48 6.75 -2.75 -3.00
CA HIS A 48 6.88 -3.93 -3.83
C HIS A 48 6.61 -3.54 -5.29
N ILE A 49 7.64 -3.68 -6.12
CA ILE A 49 7.52 -3.52 -7.57
C ILE A 49 7.45 -4.91 -8.19
N LYS A 50 6.41 -5.15 -8.98
CA LYS A 50 6.15 -6.43 -9.65
C LYS A 50 6.48 -6.32 -11.13
N ASP A 51 6.55 -7.48 -11.78
CA ASP A 51 6.66 -7.60 -13.23
C ASP A 51 7.87 -6.88 -13.83
N ILE A 52 8.96 -6.85 -13.06
CA ILE A 52 10.25 -6.31 -13.47
C ILE A 52 10.97 -7.34 -14.35
N ASP A 53 11.22 -6.97 -15.59
CA ASP A 53 12.04 -7.74 -16.53
C ASP A 53 13.21 -6.86 -17.01
N PRO A 54 14.45 -7.12 -16.55
CA PRO A 54 15.60 -6.29 -16.90
C PRO A 54 16.00 -6.37 -18.38
N GLU A 55 15.51 -7.36 -19.12
CA GLU A 55 15.80 -7.50 -20.55
C GLU A 55 14.91 -6.57 -21.40
N LYS A 56 13.76 -6.14 -20.88
CA LYS A 56 12.82 -5.25 -21.57
C LYS A 56 13.16 -3.78 -21.34
N GLU A 57 13.11 -2.97 -22.39
CA GLU A 57 13.32 -1.50 -22.25
C GLU A 57 12.20 -0.80 -21.47
N GLU A 58 11.02 -1.41 -21.37
CA GLU A 58 9.87 -0.90 -20.62
C GLU A 58 10.13 -0.79 -19.11
N ILE A 59 11.19 -1.43 -18.60
CA ILE A 59 11.64 -1.30 -17.22
C ILE A 59 12.24 0.09 -16.92
N ILE A 60 12.74 0.81 -17.92
CA ILE A 60 13.46 2.07 -17.70
C ILE A 60 12.47 3.14 -17.28
N GLY A 61 12.67 3.71 -16.10
CA GLY A 61 11.74 4.66 -15.54
C GLY A 61 11.83 4.83 -14.03
N ILE A 62 10.86 5.56 -13.48
CA ILE A 62 10.72 5.81 -12.06
C ILE A 62 9.42 5.17 -11.58
N TYR A 63 9.55 4.28 -10.60
CA TYR A 63 8.43 3.61 -9.95
C TYR A 63 8.26 4.21 -8.56
N LEU A 64 7.06 4.70 -8.26
CA LEU A 64 6.74 5.40 -7.03
C LEU A 64 5.85 4.54 -6.14
N SER A 65 6.13 4.48 -4.84
CA SER A 65 5.18 3.97 -3.86
C SER A 65 4.02 4.96 -3.67
N ASP A 66 2.99 4.56 -2.93
CA ASP A 66 2.10 5.54 -2.31
C ASP A 66 2.86 6.42 -1.32
N LYS A 67 2.31 7.60 -1.02
CA LYS A 67 2.83 8.45 0.06
C LYS A 67 2.49 7.83 1.41
N PHE A 68 3.41 7.91 2.35
CA PHE A 68 3.24 7.42 3.72
C PHE A 68 3.77 8.44 4.72
N VAL A 69 3.40 8.28 5.99
CA VAL A 69 3.93 9.10 7.08
C VAL A 69 5.13 8.39 7.70
N LEU A 70 6.25 9.09 7.83
CA LEU A 70 7.45 8.62 8.52
C LEU A 70 7.83 9.65 9.58
N SER A 71 7.64 9.30 10.85
CA SER A 71 7.90 10.19 12.00
C SER A 71 7.30 11.60 11.84
N GLY A 72 6.08 11.67 11.29
CA GLY A 72 5.35 12.91 11.05
C GLY A 72 5.58 13.56 9.67
N TYR A 73 6.65 13.20 8.95
CA TYR A 73 6.91 13.69 7.59
C TYR A 73 6.11 12.88 6.58
N THR A 74 5.55 13.54 5.57
CA THR A 74 5.04 12.82 4.40
C THR A 74 6.24 12.41 3.54
N ALA A 75 6.38 11.11 3.28
CA ALA A 75 7.48 10.55 2.51
C ALA A 75 6.96 9.64 1.38
N GLN A 76 7.83 9.33 0.43
CA GLN A 76 7.56 8.39 -0.65
C GLN A 76 8.84 7.65 -1.02
N LEU A 77 8.72 6.35 -1.26
CA LEU A 77 9.81 5.53 -1.80
C LEU A 77 9.74 5.55 -3.32
N TYR A 78 10.90 5.52 -3.97
CA TYR A 78 10.95 5.27 -5.40
C TYR A 78 12.16 4.45 -5.81
N ALA A 79 11.96 3.65 -6.85
CA ALA A 79 13.04 2.99 -7.57
C ALA A 79 13.21 3.65 -8.93
N LYS A 80 14.45 3.91 -9.31
CA LYS A 80 14.82 4.36 -10.65
C LYS A 80 15.59 3.24 -11.35
N PHE A 81 15.10 2.85 -12.52
CA PHE A 81 15.82 1.97 -13.43
C PHE A 81 16.38 2.81 -14.56
N ASP A 82 17.68 2.68 -14.81
CA ASP A 82 18.38 3.43 -15.85
C ASP A 82 19.35 2.51 -16.61
N ARG A 83 19.61 2.82 -17.88
CA ARG A 83 20.45 2.01 -18.76
C ARG A 83 21.69 2.81 -19.16
N HIS A 84 22.86 2.30 -18.78
CA HIS A 84 24.13 2.90 -19.13
C HIS A 84 25.05 1.85 -19.73
N GLY A 85 25.45 2.05 -20.99
CA GLY A 85 26.33 1.10 -21.69
C GLY A 85 25.74 -0.31 -21.85
N GLY A 86 24.42 -0.42 -22.00
CA GLY A 86 23.72 -1.71 -22.10
C GLY A 86 23.49 -2.42 -20.77
N ILE A 87 23.96 -1.86 -19.65
CA ILE A 87 23.73 -2.40 -18.30
C ILE A 87 22.58 -1.65 -17.65
N VAL A 88 21.64 -2.38 -17.06
CA VAL A 88 20.53 -1.84 -16.28
C VAL A 88 20.96 -1.67 -14.82
N TYR A 89 20.77 -0.48 -14.27
CA TYR A 89 21.04 -0.14 -12.89
C TYR A 89 19.72 0.15 -12.16
N ILE A 90 19.66 -0.26 -10.89
CA ILE A 90 18.58 0.12 -9.97
C ILE A 90 19.12 1.07 -8.90
N GLY A 91 18.48 2.21 -8.75
CA GLY A 91 18.66 3.11 -7.62
C GLY A 91 17.40 3.11 -6.75
N ILE A 92 17.56 2.97 -5.43
CA ILE A 92 16.46 3.13 -4.47
C ILE A 92 16.62 4.43 -3.71
N TYR A 93 15.51 5.13 -3.50
CA TYR A 93 15.51 6.46 -2.93
C TYR A 93 14.28 6.66 -2.04
N MET A 94 14.42 7.59 -1.10
CA MET A 94 13.31 8.17 -0.35
C MET A 94 13.28 9.66 -0.65
N ARG A 95 12.08 10.20 -0.89
CA ARG A 95 11.86 11.65 -0.92
C ARG A 95 10.90 12.07 0.17
N ILE A 96 11.23 13.19 0.83
CA ILE A 96 10.29 13.89 1.70
C ILE A 96 9.39 14.74 0.80
N CYS A 97 8.09 14.60 0.97
CA CYS A 97 7.05 15.28 0.19
C CYS A 97 6.45 16.42 1.00
N LEU A 98 5.99 17.46 0.30
CA LEU A 98 5.25 18.56 0.91
C LEU A 98 3.98 18.04 1.61
N SER A 99 3.76 18.51 2.84
CA SER A 99 2.59 18.24 3.66
C SER A 99 2.04 19.53 4.28
N PRO A 100 0.70 19.64 4.49
CA PRO A 100 0.12 20.75 5.25
C PRO A 100 0.70 20.91 6.66
N ASN A 101 1.25 19.83 7.23
CA ASN A 101 1.79 19.81 8.59
C ASN A 101 3.30 20.12 8.66
N ASP A 102 3.97 20.43 7.54
CA ASP A 102 5.43 20.61 7.50
C ASP A 102 5.92 21.77 8.37
N SER A 103 5.07 22.77 8.62
CA SER A 103 5.36 23.90 9.52
C SER A 103 5.49 23.50 10.99
N LEU A 104 4.97 22.32 11.37
CA LEU A 104 5.04 21.77 12.72
C LEU A 104 6.28 20.89 12.92
N LEU A 105 7.03 20.60 11.84
CA LEU A 105 8.14 19.67 11.84
C LEU A 105 9.49 20.39 11.90
N LYS A 106 10.53 19.66 12.29
CA LYS A 106 11.89 20.20 12.38
C LYS A 106 12.58 20.09 11.02
N TRP A 107 13.13 21.19 10.54
CA TRP A 107 13.90 21.20 9.30
C TRP A 107 15.36 21.64 9.56
N PRO A 108 16.35 21.11 8.81
CA PRO A 108 16.22 20.08 7.78
C PRO A 108 15.88 18.69 8.35
N PHE A 109 15.48 17.75 7.49
CA PHE A 109 15.27 16.36 7.90
C PHE A 109 16.60 15.74 8.35
N LEU A 110 16.69 15.38 9.63
CA LEU A 110 17.91 14.84 10.26
C LEU A 110 17.70 13.46 10.89
N LEU A 111 16.53 12.84 10.69
CA LEU A 111 16.25 11.54 11.28
C LEU A 111 17.08 10.45 10.56
N PRO A 112 17.73 9.53 11.30
CA PRO A 112 18.39 8.39 10.69
C PRO A 112 17.36 7.52 9.97
N TYR A 113 17.70 7.08 8.75
CA TYR A 113 16.87 6.14 8.00
C TYR A 113 17.73 5.10 7.30
N LYS A 114 17.11 3.97 6.99
CA LYS A 114 17.75 2.87 6.25
C LYS A 114 16.89 2.51 5.05
N LEU A 115 17.50 2.45 3.88
CA LEU A 115 16.91 1.89 2.67
C LEU A 115 17.52 0.51 2.42
N VAL A 116 16.67 -0.47 2.13
CA VAL A 116 17.08 -1.85 1.90
C VAL A 116 16.39 -2.35 0.63
N LEU A 117 17.17 -2.87 -0.31
CA LEU A 117 16.66 -3.66 -1.42
C LEU A 117 16.63 -5.12 -0.97
N VAL A 118 15.46 -5.74 -0.98
CA VAL A 118 15.28 -7.14 -0.57
C VAL A 118 15.00 -7.99 -1.80
N HIS A 119 15.78 -9.05 -1.98
CA HIS A 119 15.54 -10.03 -3.05
C HIS A 119 14.37 -10.94 -2.66
N PRO A 120 13.38 -11.18 -3.54
CA PRO A 120 12.14 -11.88 -3.17
C PRO A 120 12.32 -13.33 -2.72
N THR A 121 13.44 -14.00 -3.05
CA THR A 121 13.70 -15.39 -2.64
C THR A 121 14.57 -15.54 -1.39
N ASP A 122 14.99 -14.44 -0.76
CA ASP A 122 15.87 -14.47 0.42
C ASP A 122 15.06 -14.18 1.70
N GLU A 123 14.07 -15.02 1.98
CA GLU A 123 13.20 -14.91 3.17
C GLU A 123 13.99 -14.92 4.49
N LYS A 124 15.23 -15.42 4.48
CA LYS A 124 16.11 -15.49 5.66
C LYS A 124 16.83 -14.18 6.00
N LYS A 125 16.61 -13.10 5.23
CA LYS A 125 17.29 -11.79 5.44
C LYS A 125 16.35 -10.62 5.78
N MET A 126 15.07 -10.89 6.07
CA MET A 126 14.16 -9.90 6.68
C MET A 126 14.17 -9.97 8.21
#